data_AF-W1QIT3-F1
#
_entry.id   AF-W1QIT3-F1
#
_cell.length_a   1.000
_cell.length_b   1.000
_cell.length_c   1.000
_cell.angle_alpha   90.00
_cell.angle_beta   90.00
_cell.angle_gamma   90.00
#
_symmetry.space_group_name_H-M   'P 1'
#
loop_
_entity.id
_entity.type
_entity.pdbx_description
1 polymer ?
#
loop_
_entity_poly.entity_id
_entity_poly.type
_entity_poly.pdbx_seq_one_letter_code
_entity_poly.pdbx_strand_id
1 'polypeptide(L)'
;MFNANEANMGSKINFIFTGCSFLSIFVFYFYLPETAGRSFEEIDEMFALKIPARQWKHWQTKKQEESDRYLKELKIVESHDELPKTIV
;
A
#
# COMPACT_ATOMS: atom_id res chain seq x y z
N MET A 1 -25.24 -23.75 19.13
CA MET A 1 -24.02 -24.22 18.43
C MET A 1 -23.11 -25.14 19.25
N PHE A 2 -23.20 -25.19 20.59
CA PHE A 2 -22.55 -26.22 21.44
C PHE A 2 -23.55 -27.10 22.21
N ASN A 3 -24.85 -26.85 22.02
CA ASN A 3 -25.91 -27.60 22.71
C ASN A 3 -26.21 -28.89 21.93
N ALA A 4 -26.33 -30.02 22.64
CA ALA A 4 -26.41 -31.34 22.02
C ALA A 4 -27.68 -31.55 21.17
N ASN A 5 -28.77 -30.84 21.49
CA ASN A 5 -30.08 -30.97 20.84
C ASN A 5 -30.30 -30.03 19.64
N GLU A 6 -29.38 -29.08 19.38
CA GLU A 6 -29.47 -28.17 18.23
C GLU A 6 -28.09 -27.96 17.62
N ALA A 7 -27.84 -28.66 16.50
CA ALA A 7 -26.60 -28.59 15.74
C ALA A 7 -25.34 -28.66 16.64
N ASN A 8 -25.10 -29.85 17.20
CA ASN A 8 -23.93 -30.24 17.98
C ASN A 8 -22.65 -30.30 17.10
N MET A 9 -22.33 -29.20 16.41
CA MET A 9 -21.21 -29.16 15.47
C MET A 9 -19.87 -28.95 16.16
N GLY A 10 -19.84 -28.62 17.45
CA GLY A 10 -18.62 -28.54 18.27
C GLY A 10 -17.49 -27.80 17.56
N SER A 11 -16.31 -28.42 17.50
CA SER A 11 -15.14 -27.88 16.79
C SER A 11 -15.20 -27.96 15.26
N LYS A 12 -16.18 -28.66 14.67
CA LYS A 12 -16.28 -28.83 13.21
C LYS A 12 -16.65 -27.53 12.49
N ILE A 13 -17.30 -26.60 13.18
CA ILE A 13 -17.57 -25.25 12.64
C ILE A 13 -16.28 -24.53 12.23
N ASN A 14 -15.16 -24.81 12.92
CA ASN A 14 -13.88 -24.18 12.61
C ASN A 14 -13.42 -24.52 11.20
N PHE A 15 -13.73 -25.70 10.65
CA PHE A 15 -13.39 -26.03 9.27
C PHE A 15 -14.12 -25.15 8.25
N ILE A 16 -15.37 -24.76 8.54
CA ILE A 16 -16.14 -23.84 7.69
C ILE A 16 -15.51 -22.45 7.76
N PHE A 17 -15.21 -21.97 8.96
CA PHE A 17 -14.55 -20.68 9.15
C PHE A 17 -13.16 -20.65 8.50
N THR A 18 -12.36 -21.70 8.65
CA THR A 18 -11.06 -21.83 7.99
C THR A 18 -11.21 -21.80 6.46
N GLY A 19 -12.20 -22.51 5.89
CA GLY A 19 -12.49 -22.45 4.46
C GLY A 19 -12.82 -21.03 3.98
N CYS A 20 -13.68 -20.32 4.71
CA CYS A 20 -14.01 -18.93 4.42
C CYS A 20 -12.79 -18.01 4.56
N SER A 21 -11.95 -18.20 5.59
CA SER A 21 -10.72 -17.43 5.77
C SER A 21 -9.72 -17.63 4.62
N PHE A 22 -9.54 -18.87 4.15
CA PHE A 22 -8.68 -19.13 2.99
C PHE A 22 -9.23 -18.49 1.71
N LEU A 23 -10.54 -18.49 1.52
CA LEU A 23 -11.17 -17.79 0.39
C LEU A 23 -10.92 -16.28 0.47
N SER A 24 -11.07 -15.67 1.66
CA SER A 24 -10.78 -14.26 1.86
C SER A 24 -9.31 -13.91 1.59
N ILE A 25 -8.38 -14.76 2.05
CA ILE A 25 -6.94 -14.59 1.75
C ILE A 25 -6.69 -14.66 0.26
N PHE A 26 -7.33 -15.59 -0.45
CA PHE A 26 -7.21 -15.70 -1.91
C PHE A 26 -7.67 -14.41 -2.59
N VAL A 27 -8.84 -13.88 -2.23
CA VAL A 27 -9.35 -12.63 -2.79
C VAL A 27 -8.40 -11.47 -2.52
N PHE A 28 -7.94 -11.30 -1.28
CA PHE A 28 -6.99 -10.23 -0.96
C PHE A 28 -5.67 -10.38 -1.71
N TYR A 29 -5.17 -11.60 -1.88
CA TYR A 29 -3.93 -11.85 -2.61
C TYR A 29 -4.00 -11.43 -4.08
N PHE A 30 -5.14 -11.61 -4.75
CA PHE A 30 -5.29 -11.28 -6.17
C PHE A 30 -5.77 -9.84 -6.42
N TYR A 31 -6.61 -9.31 -5.54
CA TYR A 31 -7.32 -8.05 -5.80
C TYR A 31 -6.85 -6.87 -4.94
N LEU A 32 -6.11 -7.10 -3.85
CA LEU A 32 -5.63 -6.02 -2.99
C LEU A 32 -4.20 -5.62 -3.38
N PRO A 33 -3.99 -4.45 -4.00
CA PRO A 33 -2.66 -3.91 -4.23
C PRO A 33 -2.01 -3.37 -2.95
N GLU A 34 -0.68 -3.27 -2.96
CA GLU A 34 0.08 -2.60 -1.90
C GLU A 34 -0.04 -1.08 -2.04
N THR A 35 -0.74 -0.43 -1.09
CA THR A 35 -0.98 1.03 -1.09
C THR A 35 -0.21 1.76 0.01
N ALA A 36 0.53 1.06 0.88
CA ALA A 36 1.25 1.71 1.97
C ALA A 36 2.42 2.57 1.46
N GLY A 37 2.59 3.76 2.03
CA GLY A 37 3.69 4.67 1.69
C GLY A 37 3.55 5.36 0.34
N ARG A 38 2.37 5.32 -0.28
CA ARG A 38 2.04 6.03 -1.53
C ARG A 38 1.09 7.18 -1.27
N SER A 39 1.26 8.26 -2.04
CA SER A 39 0.32 9.37 -2.10
C SER A 39 -0.91 9.00 -2.94
N PHE A 40 -2.03 9.70 -2.72
CA PHE A 40 -3.26 9.49 -3.48
C PHE A 40 -3.08 9.73 -4.99
N GLU A 41 -2.25 10.70 -5.37
CA GLU A 41 -1.97 11.01 -6.78
C GLU A 41 -1.23 9.85 -7.48
N GLU A 42 -0.27 9.23 -6.80
CA GLU A 42 0.43 8.07 -7.34
C GLU A 42 -0.50 6.85 -7.50
N ILE A 43 -1.39 6.65 -6.52
CA ILE A 43 -2.36 5.55 -6.56
C ILE A 43 -3.30 5.70 -7.77
N ASP A 44 -3.79 6.92 -8.01
CA ASP A 44 -4.67 7.20 -9.14
C ASP A 44 -3.96 6.97 -10.49
N GLU A 45 -2.69 7.38 -10.61
CA GLU A 45 -1.86 7.10 -11.79
C GLU A 45 -1.73 5.59 -12.05
N MET A 46 -1.47 4.80 -11.01
CA MET A 46 -1.32 3.34 -11.13
C MET A 46 -2.63 2.64 -11.50
N PHE A 47 -3.78 3.13 -11.00
CA PHE A 47 -5.09 2.65 -11.40
C PHE A 47 -5.40 2.99 -12.87
N ALA A 48 -5.09 4.21 -13.32
CA ALA A 48 -5.24 4.61 -14.71
C ALA A 48 -4.41 3.74 -15.67
N LEU A 49 -3.20 3.37 -15.26
CA LEU A 49 -2.29 2.50 -16.01
C LEU A 49 -2.65 1.00 -15.90
N LYS A 50 -3.64 0.62 -15.09
CA LYS A 50 -4.09 -0.77 -14.86
C LYS A 50 -2.94 -1.71 -14.51
N ILE A 51 -2.04 -1.25 -13.64
CA ILE A 51 -0.87 -2.03 -13.24
C ILE A 51 -1.34 -3.18 -12.34
N PRO A 52 -0.89 -4.42 -12.57
CA PRO A 52 -1.26 -5.55 -11.72
C PRO A 52 -0.80 -5.29 -10.28
N ALA A 53 -1.69 -5.55 -9.33
CA ALA A 53 -1.53 -5.28 -7.89
C ALA A 53 -0.17 -5.68 -7.30
N ARG A 54 0.42 -6.78 -7.79
CA ARG A 54 1.70 -7.31 -7.31
C ARG A 54 2.93 -6.54 -7.78
N GLN A 55 2.80 -5.66 -8.77
CA GLN A 55 3.92 -4.84 -9.27
C GLN A 55 3.99 -3.47 -8.59
N TRP A 56 2.96 -3.08 -7.82
CA TRP A 56 2.86 -1.75 -7.20
C TRP A 56 4.03 -1.43 -6.26
N LYS A 57 4.56 -2.45 -5.57
CA LYS A 57 5.71 -2.28 -4.66
C LYS A 57 6.98 -1.78 -5.36
N HIS A 58 7.19 -2.19 -6.62
CA HIS A 58 8.41 -1.87 -7.36
C HIS A 58 8.21 -0.80 -8.43
N TRP A 59 6.97 -0.35 -8.64
CA TRP A 59 6.64 0.61 -9.68
C TRP A 59 7.07 2.02 -9.28
N GLN A 60 7.72 2.77 -10.17
CA GLN A 60 7.93 4.20 -9.99
C GLN A 60 6.94 4.96 -10.86
N THR A 61 6.13 5.78 -10.20
CA THR A 61 5.15 6.69 -10.79
C THR A 61 5.86 7.97 -11.22
N LYS A 62 5.35 8.63 -12.27
CA LYS A 62 5.93 9.89 -12.75
C LYS A 62 5.83 10.98 -11.69
N LYS A 63 4.75 10.94 -10.90
CA LYS A 63 4.55 11.83 -9.75
C LYS A 63 5.65 11.72 -8.70
N GLN A 64 6.12 10.51 -8.42
CA GLN A 64 7.23 10.27 -7.51
C GLN A 64 8.53 10.85 -8.07
N GLU A 65 8.82 10.60 -9.36
CA GLU A 65 10.01 11.13 -10.02
C GLU A 65 10.05 12.66 -10.05
N GLU A 66 8.90 13.30 -10.23
CA GLU A 66 8.75 14.77 -10.23
C GLU A 66 9.00 15.35 -8.84
N SER A 67 8.39 14.77 -7.80
CA SER A 67 8.63 15.13 -6.40
C SER A 67 10.11 15.02 -6.02
N ASP A 68 10.76 13.90 -6.39
CA ASP A 68 12.18 13.68 -6.13
C ASP A 68 13.08 14.69 -6.85
N ARG A 69 12.65 15.20 -8.01
CA ARG A 69 13.34 16.26 -8.75
C ARG A 69 13.24 17.59 -8.02
N TYR A 70 12.03 17.99 -7.60
CA TYR A 70 11.84 19.22 -6.84
C TYR A 70 12.65 19.22 -5.54
N LEU A 71 12.71 18.08 -4.84
CA LEU A 71 13.53 17.96 -3.63
C LEU A 71 15.03 18.10 -3.90
N LYS A 72 15.52 17.62 -5.06
CA LYS A 72 16.92 17.85 -5.46
C LYS A 72 17.15 19.32 -5.80
N GLU A 73 16.25 19.95 -6.53
CA GLU A 73 16.34 21.37 -6.88
C GLU A 73 16.32 22.25 -5.63
N LEU A 74 15.42 21.99 -4.68
CA LEU A 74 15.38 22.69 -3.40
C LEU A 74 16.67 22.51 -2.60
N LYS A 75 17.23 21.30 -2.53
CA LYS A 75 18.53 21.07 -1.85
C LYS A 75 19.68 21.79 -2.53
N ILE A 76 19.67 21.86 -3.86
CA ILE A 76 20.69 22.61 -4.63
C ILE A 76 20.57 24.10 -4.33
N VAL A 77 19.34 24.64 -4.35
CA VAL A 77 19.07 26.05 -4.03
C VAL A 77 19.43 26.37 -2.58
N GLU A 78 19.04 25.53 -1.62
CA GLU A 78 19.39 25.67 -0.19
C GLU A 78 20.91 25.64 0.02
N SER A 79 21.63 24.71 -0.63
CA SER A 79 23.09 24.66 -0.58
C SER A 79 23.79 25.87 -1.20
N HIS A 80 23.13 26.56 -2.13
CA HIS A 80 23.64 27.77 -2.77
C HIS A 80 23.34 29.05 -1.96
N ASP A 81 22.32 29.00 -1.07
CA ASP A 81 21.90 30.14 -0.23
C ASP A 81 22.50 30.11 1.19
N GLU A 82 23.22 29.05 1.58
CA GLU A 82 24.14 29.02 2.74
C GLU A 82 25.40 29.88 2.54
N LEU A 83 25.25 31.10 2.01
CA LEU A 83 26.25 32.17 2.13
C LEU A 83 26.02 32.92 3.45
N PRO A 84 27.09 33.34 4.15
CA PRO A 84 27.14 33.44 5.60
C PRO A 84 26.27 34.56 6.19
N LYS A 85 25.24 34.17 6.97
CA LYS A 85 24.67 35.05 8.01
C LYS A 85 25.48 34.93 9.29
N THR A 86 26.72 35.44 9.31
CA THR A 86 27.40 35.87 10.56
C THR A 86 28.49 36.90 10.27
N ILE A 87 28.07 38.15 10.03
CA ILE A 87 28.83 39.35 10.41
C ILE A 87 27.81 40.31 11.02
N VAL A 88 27.63 40.23 12.34
CA VAL A 88 27.27 41.36 13.21
C VAL A 88 28.12 41.21 14.46
#